data_AF-F8PRT4-F1
#
_entry.id   AF-F8PRT4-F1
#
_cell.length_a   1.000
_cell.length_b   1.000
_cell.length_c   1.000
_cell.angle_alpha   90.00
_cell.angle_beta   90.00
_cell.angle_gamma   90.00
#
_symmetry.space_group_name_H-M   'P 1'
#
loop_
_entity.id
_entity.type
_entity.pdbx_description
1 polymer ?
#
loop_
_entity_poly.entity_id
_entity_poly.type
_entity_poly.pdbx_seq_one_letter_code
_entity_poly.pdbx_strand_id
1 'polypeptide(L)'
;MSSQKPTSSENIVSQKYDRCLADLLVKAGVGFSAGVVASVILFRRRTWPIALSTGFGIGAAYADCDRSFNPARVPGTRIITQTEESK
;
A
#
# COMPACT_ATOMS: atom_id res chain seq x y z
N MET A 1 18.75 17.51 10.99
CA MET A 1 18.48 18.40 9.84
C MET A 1 18.68 17.60 8.56
N SER A 2 17.59 17.11 7.94
CA SER A 2 17.71 16.39 6.67
C SER A 2 17.90 17.43 5.56
N SER A 3 19.04 17.35 4.87
CA SER A 3 19.43 18.27 3.81
C SER A 3 18.44 18.15 2.64
N GLN A 4 17.57 19.15 2.45
CA GLN A 4 16.77 19.26 1.23
C GLN A 4 17.69 19.70 0.08
N LYS A 5 18.37 18.72 -0.51
CA LYS A 5 18.97 18.86 -1.84
C LYS A 5 17.82 19.12 -2.83
N PRO A 6 17.94 20.03 -3.80
CA PRO A 6 16.87 20.25 -4.79
C PRO A 6 16.49 18.89 -5.37
N THR A 7 15.25 18.47 -5.13
CA THR A 7 14.78 17.15 -5.54
C THR A 7 14.74 17.13 -7.05
N SER A 8 15.77 16.55 -7.67
CA SER A 8 15.75 16.21 -9.09
C SER A 8 14.51 15.38 -9.38
N SER A 9 13.89 15.57 -10.53
CA SER A 9 12.63 14.91 -10.95
C SER A 9 12.67 13.38 -10.76
N GLU A 10 13.85 12.77 -10.90
CA GLU A 10 14.10 11.34 -10.63
C GLU A 10 13.82 10.95 -9.17
N ASN A 11 14.20 11.78 -8.19
CA ASN A 11 14.04 11.49 -6.77
C ASN A 11 12.57 11.48 -6.35
N ILE A 12 11.72 12.30 -6.99
CA ILE A 12 10.28 12.32 -6.72
C ILE A 12 9.62 11.01 -7.18
N VAL A 13 10.05 10.48 -8.33
CA VAL A 13 9.54 9.21 -8.85
C VAL A 13 9.98 8.06 -7.94
N SER A 14 11.27 8.00 -7.58
CA SER A 14 11.80 6.99 -6.65
C SER A 14 11.07 6.98 -5.31
N GLN A 15 10.84 8.16 -4.72
CA GLN A 15 10.14 8.26 -3.44
C GLN A 15 8.69 7.74 -3.50
N LYS A 16 7.97 7.97 -4.62
CA LYS A 16 6.62 7.43 -4.81
C LYS A 16 6.61 5.91 -4.97
N TYR A 17 7.60 5.37 -5.69
CA TYR A 17 7.77 3.93 -5.83
C TYR A 17 8.07 3.26 -4.48
N ASP A 18 8.97 3.82 -3.69
CA ASP A 18 9.29 3.29 -2.35
C ASP A 18 8.05 3.29 -1.44
N ARG A 19 7.26 4.37 -1.47
CA ARG A 19 6.01 4.45 -0.71
C ARG A 19 4.99 3.41 -1.19
N CYS A 20 4.87 3.23 -2.49
CA CYS A 20 3.98 2.24 -3.10
C CYS A 20 4.37 0.81 -2.70
N LEU A 21 5.66 0.47 -2.77
CA LEU A 21 6.17 -0.83 -2.38
C LEU A 21 5.98 -1.10 -0.89
N ALA A 22 6.20 -0.10 -0.05
CA ALA A 22 5.95 -0.21 1.38
C ALA A 22 4.47 -0.49 1.68
N ASP A 23 3.55 0.28 1.09
CA ASP A 23 2.10 0.07 1.28
C ASP A 23 1.63 -1.28 0.73
N LEU A 24 2.18 -1.71 -0.41
CA LEU A 24 1.92 -3.03 -0.98
C LEU A 24 2.36 -4.14 -0.03
N LEU A 25 3.58 -4.08 0.51
CA LEU A 25 4.07 -5.09 1.45
C LEU A 25 3.22 -5.14 2.72
N VAL A 26 2.82 -3.97 3.26
CA VAL A 26 1.99 -3.90 4.46
C VAL A 26 0.59 -4.45 4.18
N LYS A 27 -0.12 -3.94 3.17
CA LYS A 27 -1.50 -4.39 2.85
C LYS A 27 -1.53 -5.85 2.39
N ALA A 28 -0.57 -6.30 1.59
CA ALA A 28 -0.48 -7.70 1.18
C ALA A 28 -0.14 -8.60 2.36
N GLY A 29 0.78 -8.18 3.26
CA GLY A 29 1.12 -8.92 4.47
C GLY A 29 -0.06 -9.04 5.44
N VAL A 30 -0.82 -7.96 5.63
CA VAL A 30 -2.06 -7.97 6.42
C VAL A 30 -3.10 -8.89 5.77
N GLY A 31 -3.34 -8.76 4.45
CA GLY A 31 -4.25 -9.62 3.72
C GLY A 31 -3.86 -11.10 3.79
N PHE A 32 -2.58 -11.41 3.60
CA PHE A 32 -2.04 -12.76 3.70
C PHE A 32 -2.21 -13.36 5.09
N SER A 33 -1.83 -12.61 6.13
CA SER A 33 -1.94 -13.07 7.52
C SER A 33 -3.40 -13.35 7.91
N ALA A 34 -4.32 -12.44 7.58
CA ALA A 34 -5.75 -12.63 7.76
C ALA A 34 -6.27 -13.84 6.96
N GLY A 35 -5.80 -14.00 5.72
CA GLY A 35 -6.11 -15.14 4.86
C GLY A 35 -5.69 -16.48 5.44
N VAL A 36 -4.51 -16.56 6.03
CA VAL A 36 -3.99 -17.77 6.69
C VAL A 36 -4.84 -18.11 7.90
N VAL A 37 -5.13 -17.13 8.77
CA VAL A 37 -5.98 -17.33 9.96
C VAL A 37 -7.38 -17.79 9.54
N ALA A 38 -7.99 -17.14 8.56
CA ALA A 38 -9.30 -17.53 8.02
C ALA A 38 -9.28 -18.93 7.38
N SER A 39 -8.21 -19.26 6.64
CA SER A 39 -8.03 -20.58 6.01
C SER A 39 -8.00 -21.71 7.03
N VAL A 40 -7.27 -21.50 8.13
CA VAL A 40 -7.09 -22.51 9.20
C VAL A 40 -8.37 -22.69 10.01
N ILE A 41 -9.06 -21.60 10.38
CA ILE A 41 -10.22 -21.66 11.29
C ILE A 41 -11.52 -22.01 10.56
N LEU A 42 -11.80 -21.35 9.43
CA LEU A 42 -13.13 -21.39 8.81
C LEU A 42 -13.19 -22.28 7.57
N PHE A 43 -12.10 -22.36 6.80
CA PHE A 43 -12.11 -22.99 5.46
C PHE A 43 -11.34 -24.32 5.38
N ARG A 44 -11.07 -24.98 6.52
CA ARG A 44 -10.49 -26.33 6.58
C ARG A 44 -9.21 -26.48 5.73
N ARG A 45 -8.31 -25.48 5.77
CA ARG A 45 -7.05 -25.40 5.00
C ARG A 45 -7.18 -25.19 3.49
N ARG A 46 -8.31 -24.70 2.98
CA ARG A 46 -8.39 -24.28 1.56
C ARG A 46 -7.51 -23.06 1.31
N THR A 47 -6.76 -23.06 0.21
CA THR A 47 -5.81 -22.00 -0.17
C THR A 47 -6.45 -20.78 -0.84
N TRP A 48 -7.66 -20.93 -1.40
CA TRP A 48 -8.41 -19.84 -2.03
C TRP A 48 -8.64 -18.60 -1.14
N PRO A 49 -9.01 -18.69 0.15
CA PRO A 49 -9.13 -17.51 1.02
C PRO A 49 -7.82 -16.74 1.20
N ILE A 50 -6.66 -17.43 1.17
CA ILE A 50 -5.35 -16.77 1.24
C ILE A 50 -5.10 -15.99 -0.05
N ALA A 51 -5.34 -16.61 -1.22
CA ALA A 51 -5.19 -15.95 -2.50
C ALA A 51 -6.13 -14.74 -2.65
N LEU A 52 -7.39 -14.87 -2.23
CA LEU A 52 -8.36 -13.77 -2.27
C LEU A 52 -8.00 -12.61 -1.36
N SER A 53 -7.69 -12.89 -0.09
CA SER A 53 -7.36 -11.84 0.89
C SER A 53 -6.05 -11.12 0.53
N THR A 54 -5.03 -11.86 0.08
CA THR A 54 -3.77 -11.28 -0.40
C THR A 54 -4.01 -10.47 -1.68
N GLY A 55 -4.79 -11.00 -2.63
CA GLY A 55 -5.14 -10.30 -3.87
C GLY A 55 -5.92 -9.00 -3.61
N PHE A 56 -6.83 -8.99 -2.63
CA PHE A 56 -7.52 -7.77 -2.19
C PHE A 56 -6.53 -6.75 -1.60
N GLY A 57 -5.61 -7.19 -0.73
CA GLY A 57 -4.57 -6.32 -0.17
C GLY A 57 -3.69 -5.68 -1.23
N ILE A 58 -3.24 -6.47 -2.22
CA ILE A 58 -2.45 -5.98 -3.37
C ILE A 58 -3.28 -5.01 -4.22
N GLY A 59 -4.53 -5.32 -4.52
CA GLY A 59 -5.40 -4.46 -5.32
C GLY A 59 -5.68 -3.11 -4.66
N ALA A 60 -5.91 -3.12 -3.34
CA ALA A 60 -6.10 -1.90 -2.56
C ALA A 60 -4.82 -1.03 -2.55
N ALA A 61 -3.64 -1.64 -2.37
CA ALA A 61 -2.37 -0.93 -2.45
C ALA A 61 -2.11 -0.35 -3.85
N TYR A 62 -2.42 -1.10 -4.91
CA TYR A 62 -2.27 -0.62 -6.28
C TYR A 62 -3.13 0.64 -6.55
N ALA A 63 -4.37 0.65 -6.07
CA ALA A 63 -5.23 1.82 -6.18
C ALA A 63 -4.68 3.02 -5.39
N ASP A 64 -4.01 2.80 -4.26
CA ASP A 64 -3.33 3.84 -3.48
C ASP A 64 -2.11 4.41 -4.23
N CYS A 65 -1.34 3.52 -4.86
CA CYS A 65 -0.22 3.89 -5.72
C CYS A 65 -0.67 4.72 -6.93
N ASP A 66 -1.73 4.31 -7.64
CA ASP A 66 -2.26 5.04 -8.80
C ASP A 66 -2.67 6.48 -8.43
N ARG A 67 -3.31 6.67 -7.27
CA ARG A 67 -3.65 8.01 -6.74
C ARG A 67 -2.41 8.84 -6.42
N SER A 68 -1.34 8.21 -5.95
CA SER A 68 -0.07 8.88 -5.67
C SER A 68 0.63 9.36 -6.94
N PHE A 69 0.51 8.62 -8.04
CA PHE A 69 1.07 9.02 -9.34
C PHE A 69 0.19 10.02 -10.08
N ASN A 70 -1.13 9.92 -9.97
CA ASN A 70 -2.05 10.81 -10.64
C ASN A 70 -3.11 11.44 -9.70
N PRO A 71 -2.70 12.42 -8.87
CA PRO A 71 -3.59 13.03 -7.87
C PRO A 71 -4.77 13.80 -8.47
N ALA A 72 -4.71 14.19 -9.74
CA ALA A 72 -5.80 14.87 -10.44
C ALA A 72 -6.98 13.94 -10.82
N ARG A 73 -6.82 12.61 -10.74
CA ARG A 73 -7.92 11.64 -10.95
C ARG A 73 -8.83 11.49 -9.73
N VAL A 74 -8.55 12.16 -8.63
CA VAL A 74 -9.34 12.07 -7.40
C VAL A 74 -10.26 13.29 -7.28
N PRO A 75 -11.57 13.17 -7.56
CA PRO A 75 -12.49 14.27 -7.35
C PRO A 75 -12.62 14.59 -5.85
N GLY A 76 -12.24 15.80 -5.45
CA GLY A 76 -12.69 16.42 -4.19
C GLY A 76 -11.90 16.15 -2.90
N THR A 77 -10.72 15.53 -2.92
CA THR A 77 -9.96 15.25 -1.67
C THR A 77 -8.63 15.99 -1.59
N ARG A 78 -8.41 16.75 -0.51
CA ARG A 78 -7.10 17.30 -0.11
C ARG A 78 -6.29 16.18 0.52
N ILE A 79 -5.15 15.82 -0.09
CA ILE A 79 -4.21 14.86 0.51
C ILE A 79 -3.52 15.54 1.69
N ILE A 80 -3.90 15.20 2.92
CA ILE A 80 -3.08 15.49 4.10
C ILE A 80 -2.00 14.40 4.13
N THR A 81 -0.77 14.78 3.79
CA THR A 81 0.40 13.91 3.94
C THR A 81 0.50 13.48 5.41
N GLN A 82 0.23 12.20 5.68
CA GLN A 82 0.43 11.59 6.99
C GLN A 82 1.93 11.48 7.28
N THR A 83 2.46 12.54 7.88
CA THR A 83 3.71 12.56 8.64
C THR A 83 3.35 12.43 10.13
N GLU A 84 2.66 11.37 10.58
CA GLU A 84 2.23 11.31 12.00
C GLU A 84 2.25 9.94 12.73
N GLU A 85 2.74 8.83 12.16
CA GLU A 85 2.80 7.56 12.94
C GLU A 85 4.20 6.93 13.04
N SER A 86 5.12 7.64 13.70
CA SER A 86 6.16 7.03 14.55
C SER A 86 6.86 8.13 15.32
N LYS A 87 6.33 8.40 16.52
CA LYS A 87 7.03 9.10 17.59
C LYS A 87 8.14 8.23 18.15
#